data_AF-A0A2S2NFU8-F1
#
_entry.id   AF-A0A2S2NFU8-F1
#
_cell.length_a   1.000
_cell.length_b   1.000
_cell.length_c   1.000
_cell.angle_alpha   90.00
_cell.angle_beta   90.00
_cell.angle_gamma   90.00
#
_symmetry.space_group_name_H-M   'P 1'
#
loop_
_entity.id
_entity.type
_entity.pdbx_description
1 polymer ?
#
loop_
_entity_poly.entity_id
_entity_poly.type
_entity_poly.pdbx_seq_one_letter_code
_entity_poly.pdbx_strand_id
1 'polypeptide(L)'
;MAKVTRKWEMFPGRNRFCCDGRLMMAPHAAVFYINVILIIGTSVLFFVFDCPYLSRRVTPVIPVISGVLFLFVIGSLFKTSFTDPGIIPRATDDEAAYIEKQVYISIPNNGGTPTIRPPPRTKEVIIKGNSIKLKYCVTCKIFRPPRASHCSLCNNCVGKFYLDF
;
A
#
# COMPACT_ATOMS: atom_id res chain seq x y z
N MET A 1 35.40 -5.99 -5.32
CA MET A 1 34.41 -6.14 -4.21
C MET A 1 33.02 -6.17 -4.82
N ALA A 2 32.26 -7.24 -4.61
CA ALA A 2 30.85 -7.27 -5.01
C ALA A 2 30.08 -6.26 -4.14
N LYS A 3 29.42 -5.28 -4.77
CA LYS A 3 28.59 -4.31 -4.06
C LYS A 3 27.36 -5.05 -3.53
N VAL A 4 27.28 -5.23 -2.21
CA VAL A 4 26.09 -5.80 -1.56
C VAL A 4 24.92 -4.85 -1.79
N THR A 5 23.98 -5.23 -2.66
CA THR A 5 22.76 -4.46 -2.91
C THR A 5 21.77 -4.68 -1.78
N ARG A 6 21.24 -3.60 -1.20
CA ARG A 6 20.30 -3.71 -0.09
C ARG A 6 18.91 -4.05 -0.64
N LYS A 7 18.15 -4.87 0.08
CA LYS A 7 16.82 -5.35 -0.37
C LYS A 7 15.85 -4.22 -0.74
N TRP A 8 15.91 -3.09 -0.03
CA TRP A 8 15.05 -1.92 -0.30
C TRP A 8 15.45 -1.15 -1.57
N GLU A 9 16.71 -1.26 -2.02
CA GLU A 9 17.18 -0.66 -3.28
C GLU A 9 16.67 -1.44 -4.50
N MET A 10 16.47 -2.75 -4.33
CA MET A 10 15.95 -3.65 -5.36
C MET A 10 14.42 -3.82 -5.27
N PHE A 11 13.75 -3.09 -4.37
CA PHE A 11 12.33 -3.29 -4.13
C PHE A 11 11.51 -2.89 -5.37
N PRO A 12 10.70 -3.81 -5.92
CA PRO A 12 9.94 -3.51 -7.11
C PRO A 12 8.73 -2.64 -6.76
N GLY A 13 8.68 -1.40 -7.25
CA GLY A 13 7.57 -0.48 -6.96
C GLY A 13 7.94 0.99 -7.15
N ARG A 14 7.02 1.88 -6.77
CA ARG A 14 7.25 3.34 -6.75
C ARG A 14 7.37 3.91 -5.33
N ASN A 15 7.33 3.03 -4.31
CA ASN A 15 7.46 3.44 -2.91
C ASN A 15 8.86 3.99 -2.65
N ARG A 16 8.96 4.97 -1.76
CA ARG A 16 10.23 5.54 -1.31
C ARG A 16 10.58 4.96 0.04
N PHE A 17 11.83 4.57 0.23
CA PHE A 17 12.33 4.09 1.50
C PHE A 17 13.23 5.15 2.13
N CYS A 18 13.06 5.39 3.44
CA CYS A 18 13.95 6.25 4.23
C CYS A 18 14.44 5.51 5.49
N CYS A 19 15.43 6.08 6.18
CA CYS A 19 16.08 5.49 7.36
C CYS A 19 16.59 4.06 7.12
N ASP A 20 17.47 3.88 6.13
CA ASP A 20 18.05 2.57 5.74
C ASP A 20 17.03 1.47 5.38
N GLY A 21 15.82 1.85 4.96
CA GLY A 21 14.76 0.91 4.58
C GLY A 21 13.74 0.61 5.68
N ARG A 22 13.84 1.26 6.85
CA ARG A 22 12.92 1.05 7.98
C ARG A 22 11.56 1.74 7.80
N LEU A 23 11.54 2.84 7.05
CA LEU A 23 10.34 3.60 6.79
C LEU A 23 10.00 3.50 5.31
N MET A 24 8.76 3.12 5.01
CA MET A 24 8.23 3.10 3.65
C MET A 24 7.24 4.23 3.48
N MET A 25 7.41 5.03 2.43
CA MET A 25 6.55 6.16 2.09
C MET A 25 5.94 5.98 0.71
N ALA A 26 4.79 6.62 0.52
CA ALA A 26 4.14 6.72 -0.79
C ALA A 26 5.06 7.43 -1.82
N PRO A 27 4.87 7.17 -3.12
CA PRO A 27 5.63 7.83 -4.19
C PRO A 27 5.60 9.36 -4.10
N HIS A 28 4.45 9.92 -3.70
CA HIS A 28 4.22 11.36 -3.56
C HIS A 28 4.35 11.80 -2.09
N ALA A 29 5.57 11.74 -1.55
CA ALA A 29 5.86 12.18 -0.18
C ALA A 29 5.50 13.66 0.10
N ALA A 30 5.38 14.49 -0.93
CA ALA A 30 4.97 15.89 -0.80
C ALA A 30 3.61 16.04 -0.08
N VAL A 31 2.64 15.19 -0.39
CA VAL A 31 1.31 15.25 0.24
C VAL A 31 1.42 15.00 1.74
N PHE A 32 2.29 14.08 2.15
CA PHE A 32 2.56 13.82 3.56
C PHE A 32 3.15 15.05 4.25
N TYR A 33 4.19 15.67 3.69
CA TYR A 33 4.81 16.86 4.28
C TYR A 33 3.84 18.03 4.38
N ILE A 34 3.00 18.24 3.36
CA ILE A 34 1.96 19.29 3.39
C ILE A 34 0.97 19.04 4.54
N ASN A 35 0.51 17.80 4.73
CA ASN A 35 -0.38 17.45 5.84
C ASN A 35 0.29 17.69 7.20
N VAL A 36 1.55 17.28 7.36
CA VAL A 36 2.30 17.52 8.60
C VAL A 36 2.44 19.01 8.89
N ILE A 37 2.84 19.82 7.91
CA ILE A 37 2.98 21.27 8.05
C ILE A 37 1.63 21.91 8.39
N LEU A 38 0.56 21.52 7.71
CA LEU A 38 -0.77 22.08 7.94
C LEU A 38 -1.29 21.74 9.34
N ILE A 39 -1.15 20.49 9.78
CA ILE A 39 -1.60 20.05 11.11
C ILE A 39 -0.78 20.74 12.21
N ILE A 40 0.55 20.77 12.08
CA ILE A 40 1.42 21.43 13.06
C ILE A 40 1.13 22.94 13.08
N GLY A 41 1.08 23.58 11.91
CA GLY A 41 0.87 25.03 11.80
C GLY A 41 -0.47 25.47 12.42
N THR A 42 -1.56 24.81 12.04
CA THR A 42 -2.89 25.11 12.60
C THR A 42 -2.98 24.85 14.10
N SER A 43 -2.38 23.76 14.58
CA SER A 43 -2.35 23.43 16.01
C SER A 43 -1.53 24.44 16.81
N VAL A 44 -0.34 24.82 16.32
CA VAL A 44 0.51 25.83 16.97
C VAL A 44 -0.21 27.17 17.06
N LEU A 45 -0.86 27.63 15.99
CA LEU A 45 -1.65 28.86 16.01
C LEU A 45 -2.73 28.80 17.09
N PHE A 46 -3.49 27.70 17.16
CA PHE A 46 -4.52 27.49 18.18
C PHE A 46 -3.95 27.49 19.62
N PHE A 47 -2.81 26.84 19.85
CA PHE A 47 -2.18 26.79 21.19
C PHE A 47 -1.58 28.13 21.60
N VAL A 48 -1.09 28.94 20.66
CA VAL A 48 -0.46 30.23 20.95
C VAL A 48 -1.50 31.33 21.15
N PHE A 49 -2.55 31.40 20.32
CA PHE A 49 -3.50 32.50 20.33
C PHE A 49 -4.76 32.20 21.14
N ASP A 50 -5.38 31.03 20.95
CA ASP A 50 -6.70 30.73 21.54
C ASP A 50 -6.59 30.12 22.94
N CYS A 51 -5.65 29.20 23.15
CA CYS A 51 -5.52 28.48 24.42
C CYS A 51 -5.25 29.36 25.65
N PRO A 52 -4.46 30.47 25.59
CA PRO A 52 -4.28 31.34 26.75
C PRO A 52 -5.58 31.99 27.21
N TYR A 53 -6.42 32.42 26.27
CA TYR A 53 -7.75 32.97 26.57
C TYR A 53 -8.66 31.87 27.14
N LEU A 54 -8.71 30.73 26.46
CA LEU A 54 -9.62 29.63 26.81
C LEU A 54 -9.31 29.03 28.18
N SER A 55 -8.02 28.89 28.51
CA SER A 55 -7.55 28.40 29.81
C SER A 55 -7.88 29.33 30.96
N ARG A 56 -7.71 30.65 30.77
CA ARG A 56 -7.91 31.65 31.84
C ARG A 56 -9.37 32.07 32.03
N ARG A 57 -10.19 32.02 30.97
CA ARG A 57 -11.55 32.59 30.99
C ARG A 57 -12.67 31.56 30.93
N VAL A 58 -12.40 30.35 30.43
CA VAL A 58 -13.43 29.32 30.26
C VAL A 58 -13.08 28.10 31.09
N THR A 59 -12.19 27.24 30.60
CA THR A 59 -11.68 26.08 31.36
C THR A 59 -10.31 25.65 30.83
N PRO A 60 -9.38 25.19 31.70
CA PRO A 60 -8.10 24.62 31.26
C PRO A 60 -8.25 23.23 30.63
N VAL A 61 -9.43 22.60 30.75
CA VAL A 61 -9.69 21.25 30.21
C VAL A 61 -9.64 21.25 28.67
N ILE A 62 -10.08 22.33 28.02
CA ILE A 62 -10.14 22.37 26.55
C ILE A 62 -8.75 22.32 25.91
N PRO A 63 -7.75 23.12 26.33
CA PRO A 63 -6.37 22.96 25.87
C PRO A 63 -5.80 21.56 26.12
N VAL A 64 -6.12 20.93 27.26
CA VAL A 64 -5.64 19.57 27.58
C VAL A 64 -6.20 18.55 26.60
N ILE A 65 -7.52 18.56 26.34
CA ILE A 65 -8.15 17.67 25.36
C ILE A 65 -7.58 17.90 23.97
N SER A 66 -7.41 19.16 23.57
CA SER A 66 -6.79 19.52 22.28
C SER A 66 -5.39 18.94 22.14
N GLY A 67 -4.56 19.01 23.20
CA GLY A 67 -3.22 18.43 23.21
C GLY A 67 -3.22 16.92 23.02
N VAL A 68 -4.12 16.21 23.71
CA VAL A 68 -4.28 14.76 23.57
C VAL A 68 -4.72 14.37 22.15
N LEU A 69 -5.70 15.09 21.59
CA LEU A 69 -6.18 14.84 20.23
C LEU A 69 -5.10 15.14 19.19
N PHE A 70 -4.32 16.20 19.37
CA PHE A 70 -3.18 16.51 18.51
C PHE A 70 -2.16 15.36 18.46
N LEU A 71 -1.77 14.83 19.62
CA LEU A 71 -0.86 13.69 19.69
C LEU A 71 -1.46 12.44 19.04
N PHE A 72 -2.76 12.19 19.23
CA PHE A 72 -3.45 11.08 18.59
C PHE A 72 -3.49 11.20 17.07
N VAL A 73 -3.77 12.38 16.53
CA VAL A 73 -3.79 12.67 15.09
C VAL A 73 -2.41 12.50 14.48
N ILE A 74 -1.38 13.07 15.10
CA ILE A 74 0.00 12.94 14.65
C ILE A 74 0.46 11.48 14.68
N GLY A 75 0.18 10.76 15.77
CA GLY A 75 0.48 9.32 15.88
C GLY A 75 -0.22 8.49 14.81
N SER A 76 -1.49 8.78 14.54
CA SER A 76 -2.28 8.11 13.50
C SER A 76 -1.76 8.43 12.10
N LEU A 77 -1.37 9.67 11.83
CA LEU A 77 -0.77 10.09 10.57
C LEU A 77 0.55 9.35 10.32
N PHE A 78 1.45 9.30 11.30
CA PHE A 78 2.71 8.59 11.17
C PHE A 78 2.49 7.09 10.99
N LYS A 79 1.60 6.48 11.79
CA LYS A 79 1.28 5.06 11.68
C LYS A 79 0.76 4.74 10.28
N THR A 80 -0.24 5.46 9.79
CA THR A 80 -0.81 5.23 8.45
C THR A 80 0.18 5.51 7.32
N SER A 81 1.05 6.49 7.47
CA SER A 81 1.99 6.89 6.41
C SER A 81 3.20 5.97 6.27
N PHE A 82 3.61 5.31 7.36
CA PHE A 82 4.81 4.46 7.38
C PHE A 82 4.51 2.96 7.52
N THR A 83 3.23 2.59 7.70
CA THR A 83 2.84 1.17 7.73
C THR A 83 2.75 0.63 6.31
N ASP A 84 3.23 -0.61 6.12
CA ASP A 84 3.04 -1.33 4.88
C ASP A 84 1.53 -1.55 4.61
N PRO A 85 0.97 -1.09 3.47
CA PRO A 85 -0.41 -1.33 3.09
C PRO A 85 -0.73 -2.80 2.80
N GLY A 86 0.25 -3.70 2.89
CA GLY A 86 0.13 -5.13 2.59
C GLY A 86 0.56 -5.47 1.20
N ILE A 87 1.78 -5.07 0.83
CA ILE A 87 2.33 -5.34 -0.49
C ILE A 87 2.50 -6.85 -0.67
N ILE A 88 1.85 -7.35 -1.73
CA ILE A 88 2.00 -8.74 -2.17
C ILE A 88 3.24 -8.80 -3.06
N PRO A 89 4.20 -9.70 -2.78
CA PRO A 89 5.40 -9.85 -3.59
C PRO A 89 5.03 -10.17 -5.04
N ARG A 90 5.80 -9.61 -5.98
CA ARG A 90 5.64 -9.92 -7.40
C ARG A 90 6.11 -11.35 -7.66
N ALA A 91 5.52 -12.02 -8.66
CA ALA A 91 6.01 -13.32 -9.09
C ALA A 91 7.46 -13.19 -9.55
N THR A 92 8.27 -14.18 -9.21
CA THR A 92 9.60 -14.35 -9.82
C THR A 92 9.46 -14.59 -11.32
N ASP A 93 10.52 -14.37 -12.09
CA ASP A 93 10.47 -14.56 -13.54
C ASP A 93 10.13 -16.00 -13.92
N ASP A 94 10.63 -16.97 -13.14
CA ASP A 94 10.28 -18.38 -13.30
C ASP A 94 8.79 -18.62 -13.05
N GLU A 95 8.26 -18.19 -11.90
CA GLU A 95 6.84 -18.32 -11.55
C GLU A 95 5.92 -17.65 -12.59
N ALA A 96 6.30 -16.48 -13.07
CA ALA A 96 5.58 -15.77 -14.12
C ALA A 96 5.56 -16.59 -15.43
N ALA A 97 6.69 -17.16 -15.84
CA ALA A 97 6.77 -18.01 -17.02
C ALA A 97 5.94 -19.29 -16.87
N TYR A 98 5.91 -19.90 -15.69
CA TYR A 98 5.04 -21.06 -15.41
C TYR A 98 3.55 -20.68 -15.51
N ILE A 99 3.16 -19.54 -14.93
CA ILE A 99 1.78 -19.04 -14.99
C ILE A 99 1.37 -18.76 -16.45
N GLU A 100 2.21 -18.07 -17.21
CA GLU A 100 1.97 -17.77 -18.63
C GLU A 100 1.89 -19.04 -19.49
N LYS A 101 2.71 -20.05 -19.20
CA LYS A 101 2.65 -21.36 -19.86
C LYS A 101 1.36 -22.12 -19.56
N GLN A 102 0.93 -22.17 -18.29
CA GLN A 102 -0.34 -22.82 -17.90
C GLN A 102 -1.54 -22.17 -18.58
N VAL A 103 -1.51 -20.85 -18.66
CA VAL A 103 -2.46 -20.03 -19.41
C VAL A 103 -2.53 -20.44 -20.88
N TYR A 104 -1.39 -20.57 -21.55
CA TYR A 104 -1.34 -20.91 -22.98
C TYR A 104 -1.89 -22.32 -23.24
N ILE A 105 -1.56 -23.27 -22.36
CA ILE A 105 -2.03 -24.67 -22.44
C ILE A 105 -3.55 -24.77 -22.25
N SER A 106 -4.17 -23.88 -21.47
CA SER A 106 -5.61 -23.91 -21.19
C SER A 106 -6.52 -23.41 -22.34
N ILE A 107 -5.97 -22.86 -23.42
CA ILE A 107 -6.73 -22.43 -24.61
C ILE A 107 -6.59 -23.52 -25.69
N PRO A 108 -7.66 -24.27 -26.03
CA PRO A 108 -7.60 -25.22 -27.14
C PRO A 108 -7.45 -24.44 -28.45
N ASN A 109 -6.31 -24.59 -29.12
CA ASN A 109 -6.12 -24.12 -30.49
C ASN A 109 -6.98 -24.97 -31.43
N ASN A 110 -8.22 -24.54 -31.70
CA ASN A 110 -8.90 -24.97 -32.93
C ASN A 110 -8.23 -24.29 -34.13
N GLY A 111 -7.10 -24.85 -34.57
CA GLY A 111 -6.66 -24.81 -35.97
C GLY A 111 -6.27 -23.46 -36.58
N GLY A 112 -5.71 -22.51 -35.84
CA GLY A 112 -5.21 -21.25 -36.42
C GLY A 112 -4.04 -20.67 -35.64
N THR A 113 -3.11 -20.05 -36.36
CA THR A 113 -1.87 -19.34 -35.94
C THR A 113 -1.78 -18.90 -34.47
N PRO A 114 -0.58 -18.93 -33.84
CA PRO A 114 -0.40 -18.55 -32.43
C PRO A 114 -0.67 -17.05 -32.25
N THR A 115 -1.94 -16.68 -32.12
CA THR A 115 -2.34 -15.38 -31.65
C THR A 115 -2.00 -15.34 -30.17
N ILE A 116 -1.06 -14.45 -29.80
CA ILE A 116 -0.72 -14.15 -28.40
C ILE A 116 -1.97 -13.52 -27.78
N ARG A 117 -2.91 -14.35 -27.34
CA ARG A 117 -4.09 -13.90 -26.59
C ARG A 117 -3.61 -13.64 -25.17
N PRO A 118 -3.94 -12.49 -24.57
CA PRO A 118 -3.55 -12.22 -23.20
C PRO A 118 -4.09 -13.31 -22.27
N PRO A 119 -3.37 -13.63 -21.18
CA PRO A 119 -3.75 -14.69 -20.23
C PRO A 119 -5.24 -14.65 -19.85
N PRO A 120 -5.93 -15.81 -19.72
CA PRO A 120 -7.28 -15.86 -19.19
C PRO A 120 -7.31 -15.06 -17.90
N ARG A 121 -8.07 -13.97 -17.94
CA ARG A 121 -8.02 -12.93 -16.90
C ARG A 121 -8.53 -13.42 -15.55
N THR A 122 -9.07 -14.64 -15.50
CA THR A 122 -9.72 -15.23 -14.33
C THR A 122 -9.28 -16.67 -14.12
N LYS A 123 -8.73 -16.97 -12.93
CA LYS A 123 -8.52 -18.34 -12.44
C LYS A 123 -9.58 -18.64 -11.38
N GLU A 124 -10.32 -19.74 -11.52
CA GLU A 124 -11.26 -20.18 -10.50
C GLU A 124 -10.55 -21.04 -9.46
N VAL A 125 -10.73 -20.67 -8.18
CA VAL A 125 -10.21 -21.42 -7.05
C VAL A 125 -11.37 -21.66 -6.08
N ILE A 126 -11.51 -22.89 -5.61
CA ILE A 126 -12.51 -23.24 -4.61
C ILE A 126 -11.93 -22.91 -3.23
N ILE A 127 -12.56 -21.98 -2.52
CA ILE A 127 -12.18 -21.59 -1.16
C ILE A 127 -13.41 -21.80 -0.28
N LYS A 128 -13.32 -22.67 0.73
CA LYS A 128 -14.43 -23.03 1.64
C LYS A 128 -15.71 -23.50 0.90
N GLY A 129 -15.55 -24.25 -0.19
CA GLY A 129 -16.67 -24.76 -1.00
C GLY A 129 -17.26 -23.77 -2.01
N ASN A 130 -16.84 -22.51 -2.01
CA ASN A 130 -17.28 -21.49 -2.97
C ASN A 130 -16.23 -21.30 -4.07
N SER A 131 -16.64 -21.30 -5.34
CA SER A 131 -15.76 -20.95 -6.47
C SER A 131 -15.57 -19.43 -6.55
N ILE A 132 -14.33 -18.97 -6.40
CA ILE A 132 -13.97 -17.55 -6.48
C ILE A 132 -13.08 -17.34 -7.70
N LYS A 133 -13.48 -16.40 -8.57
CA LYS A 133 -12.72 -15.98 -9.76
C LYS A 133 -11.63 -14.98 -9.35
N LEU A 134 -10.37 -15.40 -9.39
CA LEU A 134 -9.19 -14.56 -9.13
C LEU A 134 -8.77 -13.82 -10.39
N LYS A 135 -8.51 -12.52 -10.30
CA LYS A 135 -8.10 -11.69 -11.44
C LYS A 135 -6.57 -11.65 -11.59
N TYR A 136 -6.08 -11.75 -12.81
CA TYR A 136 -4.64 -11.62 -13.09
C TYR A 136 -4.17 -10.15 -13.04
N CYS A 137 -3.01 -9.92 -12.45
CA CYS A 137 -2.30 -8.64 -12.47
C CYS A 137 -1.13 -8.69 -13.45
N VAL A 138 -1.20 -7.94 -14.55
CA VAL A 138 -0.12 -7.90 -15.56
C VAL A 138 1.17 -7.32 -14.98
N THR A 139 1.06 -6.25 -14.18
CA THR A 139 2.23 -5.54 -13.64
C THR A 139 3.00 -6.33 -12.59
N CYS A 140 2.29 -7.08 -11.75
CA CYS A 140 2.90 -7.87 -10.67
C CYS A 140 3.07 -9.36 -11.06
N LYS A 141 2.58 -9.74 -12.26
CA LYS A 141 2.57 -11.10 -12.81
C LYS A 141 2.01 -12.18 -11.88
N ILE A 142 0.96 -11.84 -11.12
CA ILE A 142 0.31 -12.75 -10.16
C ILE A 142 -1.20 -12.81 -10.38
N PHE A 143 -1.82 -13.94 -10.05
CA PHE A 143 -3.25 -13.97 -9.76
C PHE A 143 -3.49 -13.34 -8.38
N ARG A 144 -4.26 -12.26 -8.35
CA ARG A 144 -4.52 -11.50 -7.12
C ARG A 144 -5.33 -12.38 -6.16
N PRO A 145 -4.88 -12.56 -4.91
CA PRO A 145 -5.71 -13.18 -3.87
C PRO A 145 -7.06 -12.47 -3.73
N PRO A 146 -8.10 -13.13 -3.17
CA PRO A 146 -9.37 -12.48 -2.88
C PRO A 146 -9.15 -11.18 -2.09
N ARG A 147 -9.89 -10.12 -2.46
CA ARG A 147 -9.82 -8.78 -1.83
C ARG A 147 -8.52 -7.99 -2.06
N ALA A 148 -7.54 -8.53 -2.80
CA ALA A 148 -6.34 -7.79 -3.19
C ALA A 148 -6.58 -6.92 -4.44
N SER A 149 -6.01 -5.72 -4.45
CA SER A 149 -6.15 -4.75 -5.53
C SER A 149 -4.80 -4.21 -5.96
N HIS A 150 -4.64 -3.92 -7.26
CA HIS A 150 -3.44 -3.25 -7.75
C HIS A 150 -3.58 -1.75 -7.56
N CYS A 151 -2.65 -1.15 -6.81
CA CYS A 151 -2.54 0.29 -6.67
C CYS A 151 -1.58 0.83 -7.74
N SER A 152 -2.11 1.57 -8.71
CA SER A 152 -1.32 2.18 -9.80
C SER A 152 -0.34 3.24 -9.30
N LEU A 153 -0.66 3.93 -8.21
CA LEU A 153 0.22 4.92 -7.58
C LEU A 153 1.47 4.25 -7.02
N CYS A 154 1.29 3.28 -6.12
CA CYS A 154 2.40 2.54 -5.49
C CYS A 154 3.08 1.55 -6.45
N ASN A 155 2.42 1.23 -7.57
CA ASN A 155 2.80 0.21 -8.54
C ASN A 155 2.91 -1.20 -7.92
N ASN A 156 2.05 -1.52 -6.97
CA ASN A 156 2.09 -2.78 -6.24
C ASN A 156 0.67 -3.34 -6.01
N CYS A 157 0.54 -4.66 -6.02
CA CYS A 157 -0.66 -5.30 -5.50
C CYS A 157 -0.63 -5.20 -3.98
N VAL A 158 -1.74 -4.77 -3.40
CA VAL A 158 -1.90 -4.69 -1.95
C VAL A 158 -3.06 -5.57 -1.52
N GLY A 159 -2.82 -6.39 -0.50
CA GLY A 159 -3.83 -7.17 0.18
C GLY A 159 -4.56 -6.31 1.21
N LYS A 160 -5.85 -6.56 1.41
CA LYS A 160 -6.58 -6.00 2.54
C LYS A 160 -6.13 -6.74 3.80
N PHE A 161 -5.22 -6.16 4.59
CA PHE A 161 -4.98 -6.57 5.98
C PHE A 161 -6.19 -6.17 6.85
N TYR A 162 -7.30 -6.89 6.73
CA TYR A 162 -8.23 -6.98 7.85
C TYR A 162 -7.95 -8.33 8.49
N LEU A 163 -7.14 -8.32 9.54
CA LEU A 163 -7.16 -9.29 10.63
C LEU A 163 -7.51 -10.73 10.17
N ASP A 164 -6.52 -11.44 9.64
CA ASP A 164 -6.53 -12.90 9.76
C ASP A 164 -6.21 -13.22 11.23
N PHE A 165 -7.25 -13.13 12.08
CA PHE A 165 -7.36 -13.86 13.34
C PHE A 165 -8.13 -15.17 13.07
#